data_AF-A0A3L7NN30-F1
#
_entry.id   AF-A0A3L7NN30-F1
#
_cell.length_a   1.000
_cell.length_b   1.000
_cell.length_c   1.000
_cell.angle_alpha   90.00
_cell.angle_beta   90.00
_cell.angle_gamma   90.00
#
_symmetry.space_group_name_H-M   'P 1'
#
loop_
_entity.id
_entity.type
_entity.pdbx_description
1 polymer ?
#
loop_
_entity_poly.entity_id
_entity_poly.type
_entity_poly.pdbx_seq_one_letter_code
_entity_poly.pdbx_strand_id
1 'polypeptide(L)'
;MTEKSSDQTKVENPGLAVPFIDVAKIGDLEIGKGKSFEVAGRLVALFFDGTHYSAIDDLCPHMGASLGDGCFVDGVVSCPWHAWRFRVADGSWCDNPKLKIETFDVRVDGDRIAVRIPPTTPPTVPEVHVETDIDQR
;
A
#
# COMPACT_ATOMS: atom_id res chain seq x y z
N MET A 1 -22.98 24.80 46.67
CA MET A 1 -22.92 25.77 45.55
C MET A 1 -21.50 26.31 45.55
N THR A 2 -20.60 25.98 44.63
CA THR A 2 -20.74 25.36 43.32
C THR A 2 -19.35 24.86 42.95
N GLU A 3 -19.28 23.63 42.44
CA GLU A 3 -18.07 23.03 41.87
C GLU A 3 -17.59 23.86 40.67
N LYS A 4 -16.28 24.07 40.54
CA LYS A 4 -15.66 24.51 39.28
C LYS A 4 -14.76 23.41 38.77
N SER A 5 -15.43 22.51 38.04
CA SER A 5 -15.05 21.93 36.76
C SER A 5 -13.58 22.08 36.36
N SER A 6 -12.94 20.92 36.34
CA SER A 6 -11.72 20.56 35.63
C SER A 6 -11.78 20.97 34.16
N ASP A 7 -10.87 21.85 33.76
CA ASP A 7 -10.55 22.13 32.37
C ASP A 7 -9.69 20.98 31.84
N GLN A 8 -10.34 19.98 31.26
CA GLN A 8 -9.67 18.91 30.52
C GLN A 8 -9.20 19.51 29.19
N THR A 9 -7.89 19.71 29.07
CA THR A 9 -7.25 20.03 27.80
C THR A 9 -7.51 18.88 26.82
N LYS A 10 -8.32 19.20 25.82
CA LYS A 10 -8.60 18.39 24.63
C LYS A 10 -7.27 17.99 23.98
N VAL A 11 -6.88 16.72 24.11
CA VAL A 11 -5.78 16.15 23.34
C VAL A 11 -6.26 16.06 21.90
N GLU A 12 -5.81 16.99 21.07
CA GLU A 12 -6.03 16.96 19.63
C GLU A 12 -5.11 15.88 19.04
N ASN A 13 -5.67 14.82 18.45
CA ASN A 13 -4.91 13.87 17.64
C ASN A 13 -4.58 14.56 16.32
N PRO A 14 -3.32 14.96 16.05
CA PRO A 14 -2.96 15.44 14.72
C PRO A 14 -3.08 14.23 13.79
N GLY A 15 -3.97 14.32 12.79
CA GLY A 15 -4.10 13.29 11.77
C GLY A 15 -2.73 12.95 11.20
N LEU A 16 -2.30 11.71 11.38
CA LEU A 16 -0.95 11.26 11.05
C LEU A 16 -0.70 11.47 9.55
N ALA A 17 0.07 12.51 9.20
CA ALA A 17 0.49 12.73 7.83
C ALA A 17 1.38 11.54 7.40
N VAL A 18 0.89 10.72 6.48
CA VAL A 18 1.61 9.55 5.98
C VAL A 18 2.76 10.02 5.09
N PRO A 19 4.03 9.76 5.45
CA PRO A 19 5.17 10.28 4.72
C PRO A 19 5.37 9.55 3.38
N PHE A 20 6.04 10.22 2.45
CA PHE A 20 6.67 9.56 1.31
C PHE A 20 8.02 8.97 1.76
N ILE A 21 8.33 7.78 1.28
CA ILE A 21 9.56 7.05 1.61
C ILE A 21 10.33 6.85 0.30
N ASP A 22 11.59 7.27 0.28
CA ASP A 22 12.48 7.12 -0.87
C ASP A 22 12.75 5.64 -1.16
N VAL A 23 12.62 5.24 -2.44
CA VAL A 23 12.83 3.85 -2.87
C VAL A 23 13.90 3.72 -3.95
N ALA A 24 14.08 4.74 -4.79
CA ALA A 24 15.00 4.70 -5.93
C ALA A 24 15.43 6.10 -6.36
N LYS A 25 16.44 6.17 -7.22
CA LYS A 25 16.76 7.36 -8.00
C LYS A 25 16.24 7.26 -9.43
N ILE A 26 16.12 8.42 -10.07
CA ILE A 26 15.92 8.46 -11.53
C ILE A 26 17.07 7.71 -12.20
N GLY A 27 16.72 6.76 -13.07
CA GLY A 27 17.68 5.91 -13.79
C GLY A 27 17.99 4.57 -13.13
N ASP A 28 17.57 4.34 -11.88
CA ASP A 28 17.72 3.03 -11.22
C ASP A 28 16.74 1.97 -11.75
N LEU A 29 15.65 2.41 -12.40
CA LEU A 29 14.69 1.56 -13.09
C LEU A 29 14.83 1.75 -14.60
N GLU A 30 14.99 0.64 -15.30
CA GLU A 30 14.94 0.61 -16.75
C GLU A 30 13.51 0.83 -17.25
N ILE A 31 13.38 1.51 -18.39
CA ILE A 31 12.11 1.72 -19.07
C ILE A 31 11.49 0.36 -19.42
N GLY A 32 10.19 0.21 -19.13
CA GLY A 32 9.45 -1.02 -19.42
C GLY A 32 9.73 -2.16 -18.42
N LYS A 33 10.39 -1.88 -17.29
CA LYS A 33 10.61 -2.87 -16.23
C LYS A 33 9.95 -2.47 -14.91
N GLY A 34 9.63 -3.50 -14.13
CA GLY A 34 9.26 -3.39 -12.73
C GLY A 34 10.45 -3.65 -11.82
N LYS A 35 10.33 -3.23 -10.55
CA LYS A 35 11.22 -3.62 -9.46
C LYS A 35 10.47 -3.61 -8.14
N SER A 36 10.71 -4.62 -7.31
CA SER A 36 10.11 -4.73 -5.99
C SER A 36 10.95 -4.02 -4.92
N PHE A 37 10.25 -3.39 -3.98
CA PHE A 37 10.82 -2.68 -2.82
C PHE A 37 10.01 -3.01 -1.57
N GLU A 38 10.69 -3.17 -0.44
CA GLU A 38 10.03 -3.21 0.87
C GLU A 38 9.90 -1.77 1.41
N VAL A 39 8.67 -1.33 1.64
CA VAL A 39 8.34 0.03 2.07
C VAL A 39 7.34 -0.03 3.22
N ALA A 40 7.75 0.43 4.39
CA ALA A 40 6.91 0.42 5.61
C ALA A 40 6.25 -0.96 5.90
N GLY A 41 6.98 -2.06 5.66
CA GLY A 41 6.50 -3.44 5.88
C GLY A 41 5.55 -3.98 4.81
N ARG A 42 5.40 -3.29 3.66
CA ARG A 42 4.68 -3.75 2.48
C ARG A 42 5.65 -3.99 1.34
N LEU A 43 5.40 -5.02 0.51
CA LEU A 43 6.11 -5.19 -0.76
C LEU A 43 5.41 -4.39 -1.85
N VAL A 44 6.17 -3.58 -2.56
CA VAL A 44 5.69 -2.60 -3.54
C VAL A 44 6.44 -2.78 -4.84
N ALA A 45 5.71 -2.98 -5.94
CA ALA A 45 6.28 -3.00 -7.27
C ALA A 45 6.22 -1.60 -7.87
N LEU A 46 7.39 -1.03 -8.19
CA LEU A 46 7.52 0.22 -8.92
C LEU A 46 7.77 -0.08 -10.40
N PHE A 47 7.08 0.62 -11.28
CA PHE A 47 7.22 0.52 -12.74
C PHE A 47 7.56 1.87 -13.34
N PHE A 48 8.26 1.87 -14.46
CA PHE A 48 8.55 3.07 -15.24
C PHE A 48 8.25 2.84 -16.72
N ASP A 49 7.33 3.62 -17.29
CA ASP A 49 6.94 3.52 -18.71
C ASP A 49 7.80 4.40 -19.65
N GLY A 50 8.82 5.09 -19.10
CA GLY A 50 9.63 6.06 -19.82
C GLY A 50 9.19 7.52 -19.58
N THR A 51 8.01 7.73 -19.03
CA THR A 51 7.45 9.04 -18.72
C THR A 51 6.97 9.14 -17.27
N HIS A 52 6.25 8.13 -16.77
CA HIS A 52 5.64 8.11 -15.45
C HIS A 52 6.09 6.91 -14.64
N TYR A 53 6.22 7.12 -13.34
CA TYR A 53 6.38 6.05 -12.36
C TYR A 53 5.01 5.65 -11.80
N SER A 54 4.80 4.36 -11.59
CA SER A 54 3.59 3.82 -10.96
C SER A 54 3.98 2.78 -9.92
N ALA A 55 3.27 2.75 -8.80
CA ALA A 55 3.51 1.80 -7.72
C ALA A 55 2.24 1.04 -7.38
N ILE A 56 2.35 -0.28 -7.22
CA ILE A 56 1.25 -1.19 -6.86
C ILE A 56 1.71 -2.18 -5.79
N ASP A 57 0.76 -2.89 -5.17
CA ASP A 57 1.11 -4.07 -4.36
C ASP A 57 1.90 -5.05 -5.20
N ASP A 58 3.05 -5.51 -4.68
CA ASP A 58 3.91 -6.43 -5.41
C ASP A 58 3.35 -7.85 -5.43
N LEU A 59 2.50 -8.22 -4.47
CA LEU A 59 2.03 -9.59 -4.34
C LEU A 59 0.81 -9.82 -5.23
N CYS A 60 1.00 -10.65 -6.26
CA CYS A 60 -0.11 -11.09 -7.09
C CYS A 60 -1.17 -11.80 -6.22
N PRO A 61 -2.43 -11.33 -6.18
CA PRO A 61 -3.46 -11.86 -5.28
C PRO A 61 -3.88 -13.29 -5.61
N HIS A 62 -3.41 -13.86 -6.73
CA HIS A 62 -3.65 -15.24 -7.09
C HIS A 62 -2.85 -16.20 -6.19
N MET A 63 -1.51 -16.09 -6.17
CA MET A 63 -0.63 -17.00 -5.43
C MET A 63 0.63 -16.33 -4.84
N GLY A 64 0.74 -15.00 -4.86
CA GLY A 64 1.81 -14.26 -4.19
C GLY A 64 3.10 -14.08 -4.99
N ALA A 65 3.09 -14.29 -6.31
CA ALA A 65 4.22 -13.93 -7.17
C ALA A 65 4.52 -12.43 -7.09
N SER A 66 5.80 -12.04 -7.15
CA SER A 66 6.17 -10.64 -7.35
C SER A 66 5.70 -10.15 -8.72
N LEU A 67 4.94 -9.07 -8.74
CA LEU A 67 4.54 -8.36 -9.94
C LEU A 67 5.70 -7.51 -10.48
N GLY A 68 6.62 -7.05 -9.62
CA GLY A 68 7.85 -6.37 -10.03
C GLY A 68 8.71 -7.21 -10.98
N ASP A 69 8.67 -8.54 -10.84
CA ASP A 69 9.33 -9.50 -11.74
C ASP A 69 8.51 -9.82 -13.01
N GLY A 70 7.33 -9.22 -13.15
CA GLY A 70 6.42 -9.44 -14.27
C GLY A 70 6.81 -8.71 -15.55
N CYS A 71 6.22 -9.15 -16.67
CA CYS A 71 6.38 -8.47 -17.96
C CYS A 71 5.50 -7.21 -17.99
N PHE A 72 6.12 -6.03 -18.10
CA PHE A 72 5.43 -4.74 -18.08
C PHE A 72 5.42 -4.09 -19.47
N VAL A 73 4.22 -3.91 -20.04
CA VAL A 73 4.00 -3.33 -21.37
C VAL A 73 2.72 -2.50 -21.35
N ASP A 74 2.75 -1.30 -21.94
CA ASP A 74 1.57 -0.43 -22.11
C ASP A 74 0.75 -0.19 -20.82
N GLY A 75 1.44 0.03 -19.70
CA GLY A 75 0.78 0.28 -18.40
C GLY A 75 0.16 -0.96 -17.76
N VAL A 76 0.48 -2.15 -18.27
CA VAL A 76 -0.02 -3.43 -17.76
C VAL A 76 1.14 -4.34 -17.39
N VAL A 77 1.10 -4.89 -16.19
CA VAL A 77 2.03 -5.94 -15.77
C VAL A 77 1.36 -7.31 -15.86
N SER A 78 2.06 -8.26 -16.49
CA SER A 78 1.68 -9.67 -16.52
C SER A 78 2.46 -10.45 -15.47
N CYS A 79 1.75 -11.01 -14.50
CA CYS A 79 2.32 -11.84 -13.44
C CYS A 79 3.11 -13.03 -14.02
N PRO A 80 4.34 -13.28 -13.55
CA PRO A 80 5.23 -14.28 -14.14
C PRO A 80 4.78 -15.73 -13.91
N TRP A 81 3.87 -16.01 -12.97
CA TRP A 81 3.43 -17.38 -12.68
C TRP A 81 2.25 -17.81 -13.55
N HIS A 82 1.16 -17.05 -13.54
CA HIS A 82 -0.12 -17.45 -14.16
C HIS A 82 -0.70 -16.39 -15.09
N ALA A 83 0.11 -15.40 -15.48
CA ALA A 83 -0.24 -14.37 -16.45
C ALA A 83 -1.49 -13.54 -16.09
N TRP A 84 -1.84 -13.42 -14.79
CA TRP A 84 -2.80 -12.40 -14.36
C TRP A 84 -2.24 -11.01 -14.68
N ARG A 85 -3.09 -10.16 -15.26
CA ARG A 85 -2.67 -8.87 -15.82
C ARG A 85 -3.26 -7.71 -15.05
N PHE A 86 -2.43 -6.82 -14.52
CA PHE A 86 -2.91 -5.68 -13.73
C PHE A 86 -2.54 -4.37 -14.39
N ARG A 87 -3.50 -3.43 -14.45
CA ARG A 87 -3.23 -2.06 -14.87
C ARG A 87 -2.56 -1.32 -13.74
N VAL A 88 -1.36 -0.78 -13.96
CA VAL A 88 -0.60 -0.10 -12.91
C VAL A 88 -1.22 1.24 -12.51
N ALA A 89 -2.08 1.81 -13.37
CA ALA A 89 -2.73 3.08 -13.13
C ALA A 89 -3.82 3.03 -12.04
N ASP A 90 -4.47 1.88 -11.85
CA ASP A 90 -5.59 1.75 -10.91
C ASP A 90 -5.69 0.38 -10.20
N GLY A 91 -4.70 -0.49 -10.43
CA GLY A 91 -4.60 -1.82 -9.83
C GLY A 91 -5.62 -2.83 -10.37
N SER A 92 -6.43 -2.48 -11.38
CA SER A 92 -7.49 -3.39 -11.86
C SER A 92 -6.92 -4.61 -12.57
N TRP A 93 -7.48 -5.79 -12.27
CA TRP A 93 -7.25 -6.98 -13.08
C TRP A 93 -7.94 -6.80 -14.43
N CYS A 94 -7.18 -6.98 -15.51
CA CYS A 94 -7.63 -6.72 -16.87
C CYS A 94 -8.83 -7.58 -17.29
N ASP A 95 -8.98 -8.79 -16.74
CA ASP A 95 -10.05 -9.72 -17.13
C ASP A 95 -11.32 -9.54 -16.29
N ASN A 96 -11.19 -8.95 -15.09
CA ASN A 96 -12.31 -8.58 -14.25
C ASN A 96 -11.97 -7.34 -13.40
N PRO A 97 -12.35 -6.13 -13.86
CA PRO A 97 -11.96 -4.88 -13.21
C PRO A 97 -12.60 -4.65 -11.83
N LYS A 98 -13.52 -5.55 -11.40
CA LYS A 98 -14.05 -5.56 -10.03
C LYS A 98 -13.04 -6.06 -9.01
N LEU A 99 -12.03 -6.83 -9.46
CA LEU A 99 -10.92 -7.27 -8.62
C LEU A 99 -9.74 -6.33 -8.86
N LYS A 100 -9.19 -5.79 -7.77
CA LYS A 100 -8.09 -4.82 -7.81
C LYS A 100 -7.06 -5.16 -6.75
N ILE A 101 -5.82 -4.78 -7.04
CA ILE A 101 -4.74 -4.63 -6.05
C ILE A 101 -4.62 -3.16 -5.64
N GLU A 102 -3.93 -2.90 -4.55
CA GLU A 102 -3.65 -1.53 -4.12
C GLU A 102 -2.67 -0.83 -5.07
N THR A 103 -2.87 0.47 -5.24
CA THR A 103 -1.93 1.38 -5.91
C THR A 103 -1.43 2.38 -4.88
N PHE A 104 -0.17 2.79 -5.01
CA PHE A 104 0.46 3.72 -4.08
C PHE A 104 0.88 5.00 -4.79
N ASP A 105 0.80 6.13 -4.08
CA ASP A 105 1.21 7.40 -4.65
C ASP A 105 2.72 7.43 -4.82
N VAL A 106 3.16 7.84 -6.00
CA VAL A 106 4.56 8.04 -6.33
C VAL A 106 4.83 9.52 -6.48
N ARG A 107 5.94 9.99 -5.91
CA ARG A 107 6.42 11.35 -6.05
C ARG A 107 7.87 11.34 -6.53
N VAL A 108 8.18 12.22 -7.47
CA VAL A 108 9.55 12.51 -7.87
C VAL A 108 9.95 13.86 -7.25
N ASP A 109 11.05 13.87 -6.49
CA ASP A 109 11.59 15.07 -5.82
C ASP A 109 13.09 15.17 -6.14
N GLY A 110 13.46 16.09 -7.03
CA GLY A 110 14.81 16.15 -7.58
C GLY A 110 15.18 14.87 -8.34
N ASP A 111 16.18 14.15 -7.84
CA ASP A 111 16.62 12.86 -8.40
C ASP A 111 16.00 11.64 -7.70
N ARG A 112 15.11 11.84 -6.72
CA ARG A 112 14.53 10.78 -5.88
C ARG A 112 13.13 10.42 -6.28
N ILE A 113 12.85 9.12 -6.24
CA ILE A 113 11.52 8.54 -6.39
C ILE A 113 11.11 8.03 -5.02
N ALA A 114 9.96 8.49 -4.54
CA ALA A 114 9.42 8.16 -3.24
C ALA A 114 7.99 7.66 -3.35
N VAL A 115 7.62 6.71 -2.50
CA VAL A 115 6.29 6.09 -2.46
C VAL A 115 5.63 6.36 -1.11
N ARG A 116 4.32 6.63 -1.12
CA ARG A 116 3.52 6.77 0.11
C ARG A 116 2.65 5.53 0.33
N ILE A 117 2.83 4.90 1.49
CA ILE A 117 2.07 3.71 1.90
C ILE A 117 1.02 4.13 2.94
N PRO A 118 -0.28 4.15 2.61
CA PRO A 118 -1.31 4.46 3.58
C PRO A 118 -1.29 3.40 4.71
N PRO A 119 -1.54 3.81 5.97
CA PRO A 119 -1.63 2.85 7.06
C PRO A 119 -2.76 1.88 6.76
N THR A 120 -2.49 0.58 6.87
CA THR A 120 -3.54 -0.43 6.91
C THR A 120 -4.29 -0.23 8.23
N THR A 121 -5.49 0.35 8.18
CA THR A 121 -6.37 0.37 9.35
C THR A 121 -6.63 -1.08 9.74
N PRO A 122 -6.21 -1.54 10.93
CA PRO A 122 -6.59 -2.87 11.38
C PRO A 122 -8.12 -2.90 11.48
N PRO A 123 -8.80 -3.99 11.12
CA PRO A 123 -10.20 -4.13 11.50
C PRO A 123 -10.25 -3.95 13.02
N THR A 124 -11.07 -3.01 13.50
CA THR A 124 -11.37 -2.87 14.92
C THR A 124 -12.02 -4.18 15.36
N VAL A 125 -11.23 -5.11 15.88
CA VAL A 125 -11.76 -6.24 16.63
C VAL A 125 -12.37 -5.63 17.89
N PRO A 126 -13.69 -5.72 18.11
CA PRO A 126 -14.23 -5.36 19.42
C PRO A 126 -13.56 -6.28 20.43
N GLU A 127 -12.94 -5.70 21.46
CA GLU A 127 -12.45 -6.45 22.62
C GLU A 127 -13.66 -7.16 23.26
N VAL A 128 -13.84 -8.42 22.88
CA VAL A 128 -14.74 -9.33 23.57
C VAL A 128 -14.12 -9.62 24.93
N HIS A 129 -14.58 -8.88 25.93
CA HIS A 129 -14.38 -9.26 27.32
C HIS A 129 -15.10 -10.59 27.54
N VAL A 130 -14.33 -11.67 27.53
CA VAL A 130 -14.80 -12.96 28.04
C VAL A 130 -14.90 -12.82 29.55
N GLU A 131 -16.09 -12.49 30.05
CA GLU A 131 -16.42 -12.75 31.45
C GLU A 131 -16.40 -14.27 31.63
N THR A 132 -15.34 -14.78 32.23
CA THR A 132 -15.32 -16.16 32.70
C THR A 132 -16.24 -16.24 33.90
N ASP A 133 -17.46 -16.72 33.67
CA ASP A 133 -18.38 -17.20 34.70
C ASP A 133 -17.79 -18.47 35.35
N ILE A 134 -16.72 -18.29 36.13
CA ILE A 134 -16.32 -19.20 37.19
C ILE A 134 -17.29 -18.89 38.33
N ASP A 135 -18.41 -19.62 38.39
CA ASP A 135 -18.89 -20.32 39.59
C ASP A 135 -20.33 -20.83 39.39
N GLN A 136 -20.49 -22.06 38.91
CA GLN A 136 -21.70 -22.85 39.13
C GLN A 136 -21.34 -24.33 39.35
N ARG A 137 -20.89 -24.68 40.56
CA ARG A 137 -21.27 -25.89 41.32
C ARG A 137 -20.63 -25.97 42.69
#